data_AF-O58916-F1
#
_entry.id   AF-O58916-F1
#
_cell.length_a   1.000
_cell.length_b   1.000
_cell.length_c   1.000
_cell.angle_alpha   90.00
_cell.angle_beta   90.00
_cell.angle_gamma   90.00
#
_symmetry.space_group_name_H-M   'P 1'
#
loop_
_entity.id
_entity.type
_entity.pdbx_description
1 polymer ?
#
loop_
_entity_poly.entity_id
_entity_poly.type
_entity_poly.pdbx_seq_one_letter_code
_entity_poly.pdbx_strand_id
1 'polypeptide(L)'
;MPDQLDRKIYFYKIIPSAEIQRKYMKNEIMDGNFRGMFEEFRRDPYSFLDANIPLKQVIEIGYSSERSLIMIRDDPKEFNLIPWVGGSERGIITARLGYGKEKDLPTKIDAEGHENGIALDKSRKEKLYFPTHFVVFPNGIIGMERYRDGPKSYQLKYFLSKYLFGDLGIVELMEVYDKEFIKELLKSPRIVSLYLKMAAAKYIYYMEHKRNMGRDSEDLLANFPYLLKPDVIEIRALVDGRIKKKRLSKDVVISIIGRIKEIDEELGIVEDLVVKYEDPKTHELKERHIFENKLISVKKVVRAREELSRVDSEDMYNKIIEAYNELKDEIEKFLKENE
;
A
#
# COMPACT_ATOMS: atom_id res chain seq x y z
N MET A 1 10.98 -30.55 -5.98
CA MET A 1 11.44 -29.14 -5.94
C MET A 1 10.63 -28.43 -4.86
N PRO A 2 11.21 -27.60 -3.99
CA PRO A 2 10.40 -26.88 -3.01
C PRO A 2 9.45 -25.93 -3.74
N ASP A 3 8.15 -26.12 -3.52
CA ASP A 3 7.06 -25.41 -4.18
C ASP A 3 6.94 -24.01 -3.54
N GLN A 4 7.65 -23.03 -4.11
CA GLN A 4 7.74 -21.66 -3.60
C GLN A 4 6.94 -20.69 -4.47
N LEU A 5 6.55 -19.56 -3.90
CA LEU A 5 5.94 -18.42 -4.59
C LEU A 5 6.69 -17.14 -4.24
N ASP A 6 6.89 -16.29 -5.24
CA ASP A 6 7.34 -14.93 -4.99
C ASP A 6 6.17 -14.10 -4.45
N ARG A 7 6.43 -13.40 -3.34
CA ARG A 7 5.51 -12.45 -2.72
C ARG A 7 6.19 -11.11 -2.54
N LYS A 8 5.46 -10.05 -2.90
CA LYS A 8 5.88 -8.67 -2.64
C LYS A 8 5.36 -8.25 -1.28
N ILE A 9 6.21 -7.62 -0.48
CA ILE A 9 5.89 -7.17 0.86
C ILE A 9 6.04 -5.66 0.87
N TYR A 10 4.96 -4.96 1.21
CA TYR A 10 4.89 -3.50 1.24
C TYR A 10 4.82 -3.03 2.68
N PHE A 11 5.46 -1.89 2.97
CA PHE A 11 5.43 -1.27 4.29
C PHE A 11 4.58 0.00 4.30
N TYR A 12 3.78 0.15 5.35
CA TYR A 12 2.91 1.31 5.58
C TYR A 12 3.05 1.81 7.02
N LYS A 13 3.00 3.12 7.26
CA LYS A 13 2.81 3.72 8.59
C LYS A 13 1.32 3.90 8.84
N ILE A 14 0.83 3.36 9.95
CA ILE A 14 -0.55 3.57 10.39
C ILE A 14 -0.64 4.97 10.98
N ILE A 15 -1.50 5.81 10.42
CA ILE A 15 -1.69 7.17 10.92
C ILE A 15 -3.19 7.53 10.93
N PRO A 16 -3.59 8.53 11.73
CA PRO A 16 -4.89 9.14 11.58
C PRO A 16 -5.04 9.88 10.25
N SER A 17 -6.26 9.91 9.72
CA SER A 17 -6.61 10.77 8.60
C SER A 17 -6.36 12.23 8.93
N ALA A 18 -5.69 12.94 8.02
CA ALA A 18 -5.41 14.38 8.16
C ALA A 18 -6.70 15.20 8.30
N GLU A 19 -7.80 14.78 7.65
CA GLU A 19 -9.09 15.43 7.81
C GLU A 19 -9.62 15.30 9.24
N ILE A 20 -9.67 14.07 9.76
CA ILE A 20 -10.18 13.79 11.11
C ILE A 20 -9.27 14.42 12.16
N GLN A 21 -7.96 14.39 11.96
CA GLN A 21 -6.99 15.04 12.84
C GLN A 21 -7.23 16.56 12.90
N ARG A 22 -7.50 17.22 11.77
CA ARG A 22 -7.87 18.65 11.75
C ARG A 22 -9.16 18.92 12.52
N LYS A 23 -10.21 18.12 12.31
CA LYS A 23 -11.50 18.25 13.04
C LYS A 23 -11.31 18.06 14.55
N TYR A 24 -10.51 17.05 14.93
CA TYR A 24 -10.19 16.77 16.34
C TYR A 24 -9.50 17.95 17.02
N MET A 25 -8.44 18.50 16.38
CA MET A 25 -7.68 19.65 16.88
C MET A 25 -8.51 20.94 17.00
N LYS A 26 -9.51 21.11 16.13
CA LYS A 26 -10.45 22.25 16.17
C LYS A 26 -11.63 22.05 17.14
N ASN A 27 -11.67 20.92 17.86
CA ASN A 27 -12.79 20.54 18.72
C ASN A 27 -14.14 20.45 17.98
N GLU A 28 -14.11 20.09 16.69
CA GLU A 28 -15.32 19.89 15.87
C GLU A 28 -15.94 18.50 16.07
N ILE A 29 -15.19 17.56 16.66
CA ILE A 29 -15.68 16.25 17.05
C ILE A 29 -16.21 16.34 18.48
N MET A 30 -17.54 16.29 18.63
CA MET A 30 -18.23 16.51 19.91
C MET A 30 -18.49 15.22 20.70
N ASP A 31 -18.43 14.06 20.05
CA ASP A 31 -18.61 12.75 20.72
C ASP A 31 -17.38 12.43 21.59
N GLY A 32 -17.57 12.42 22.91
CA GLY A 32 -16.53 12.15 23.89
C GLY A 32 -15.95 10.74 23.80
N ASN A 33 -16.76 9.73 23.46
CA ASN A 33 -16.29 8.35 23.32
C ASN A 33 -15.39 8.22 22.11
N PHE A 34 -15.83 8.77 20.97
CA PHE A 34 -15.01 8.82 19.76
C PHE A 34 -13.69 9.56 20.02
N ARG A 35 -13.75 10.74 20.65
CA ARG A 35 -12.54 11.51 20.97
C ARG A 35 -11.55 10.71 21.81
N GLY A 36 -12.03 9.97 22.81
CA GLY A 36 -11.19 9.11 23.65
C GLY A 36 -10.49 8.03 22.85
N MET A 37 -11.26 7.25 22.07
CA MET A 37 -10.69 6.20 21.20
C MET A 37 -9.72 6.76 20.16
N PHE A 38 -10.06 7.89 19.55
CA PHE A 38 -9.21 8.56 18.57
C PHE A 38 -7.91 9.08 19.19
N GLU A 39 -7.94 9.62 20.41
CA GLU A 39 -6.75 10.07 21.12
C GLU A 39 -5.82 8.90 21.47
N GLU A 40 -6.36 7.76 21.90
CA GLU A 40 -5.59 6.54 22.15
C GLU A 40 -4.91 6.05 20.86
N PHE A 41 -5.67 5.96 19.77
CA PHE A 41 -5.15 5.57 18.46
C PHE A 41 -4.08 6.54 17.95
N ARG A 42 -4.30 7.86 18.08
CA ARG A 42 -3.35 8.90 17.65
C ARG A 42 -2.04 8.83 18.43
N ARG A 43 -2.09 8.50 19.71
CA ARG A 43 -0.91 8.45 20.60
C ARG A 43 -0.06 7.21 20.36
N ASP A 44 -0.70 6.04 20.25
CA ASP A 44 -0.01 4.76 20.05
C ASP A 44 -0.87 3.82 19.22
N PRO A 45 -0.78 3.90 17.86
CA PRO A 45 -1.56 3.06 16.97
C PRO A 45 -1.35 1.56 17.23
N TYR A 46 -0.13 1.14 17.57
CA TYR A 46 0.17 -0.27 17.83
C TYR A 46 -0.59 -0.76 19.06
N SER A 47 -0.44 -0.08 20.20
CA SER A 47 -1.10 -0.49 21.45
C SER A 47 -2.62 -0.42 21.33
N PHE A 48 -3.14 0.56 20.58
CA PHE A 48 -4.57 0.66 20.28
C PHE A 48 -5.08 -0.56 19.49
N LEU A 49 -4.37 -0.96 18.43
CA LEU A 49 -4.74 -2.16 17.67
C LEU A 49 -4.62 -3.44 18.50
N ASP A 50 -3.56 -3.55 19.31
CA ASP A 50 -3.31 -4.70 20.18
C ASP A 50 -4.45 -4.90 21.20
N ALA A 51 -4.98 -3.81 21.74
CA ALA A 51 -6.08 -3.85 22.71
C ALA A 51 -7.46 -4.10 22.06
N ASN A 52 -7.67 -3.62 20.82
CA ASN A 52 -9.00 -3.59 20.20
C ASN A 52 -9.25 -4.67 19.15
N ILE A 53 -8.22 -5.41 18.71
CA ILE A 53 -8.38 -6.53 17.79
C ILE A 53 -8.25 -7.86 18.57
N PRO A 54 -9.34 -8.62 18.78
CA PRO A 54 -9.29 -9.87 19.54
C PRO A 54 -8.51 -10.98 18.81
N LEU A 55 -7.72 -11.74 19.57
CA LEU A 55 -7.00 -12.93 19.10
C LEU A 55 -7.98 -14.07 18.76
N LYS A 56 -7.70 -14.79 17.67
CA LYS A 56 -8.41 -16.00 17.21
C LYS A 56 -9.91 -15.84 16.97
N GLN A 57 -10.43 -14.61 16.94
CA GLN A 57 -11.80 -14.32 16.58
C GLN A 57 -11.89 -13.95 15.09
N VAL A 58 -12.90 -14.52 14.41
CA VAL A 58 -13.26 -14.13 13.06
C VAL A 58 -14.06 -12.84 13.13
N ILE A 59 -13.50 -11.76 12.59
CA ILE A 59 -14.16 -10.45 12.57
C ILE A 59 -14.58 -10.17 11.14
N GLU A 60 -15.87 -9.95 10.93
CA GLU A 60 -16.46 -9.76 9.61
C GLU A 60 -17.09 -8.37 9.47
N ILE A 61 -16.79 -7.69 8.37
CA ILE A 61 -17.40 -6.40 8.00
C ILE A 61 -17.87 -6.46 6.56
N GLY A 62 -19.10 -5.99 6.33
CA GLY A 62 -19.63 -5.82 4.98
C GLY A 62 -18.82 -4.79 4.20
N TYR A 63 -18.33 -5.18 3.01
CA TYR A 63 -17.50 -4.31 2.16
C TYR A 63 -18.20 -3.95 0.85
N SER A 64 -18.92 -4.89 0.25
CA SER A 64 -19.85 -4.63 -0.86
C SER A 64 -21.09 -5.53 -0.74
N SER A 65 -22.05 -5.35 -1.64
CA SER A 65 -23.27 -6.20 -1.71
C SER A 65 -22.98 -7.70 -1.82
N GLU A 66 -21.77 -8.09 -2.23
CA GLU A 66 -21.40 -9.49 -2.48
C GLU A 66 -20.11 -9.92 -1.79
N ARG A 67 -19.49 -9.05 -0.97
CA ARG A 67 -18.20 -9.34 -0.34
C ARG A 67 -18.17 -8.81 1.08
N SER A 68 -17.76 -9.68 1.99
CA SER A 68 -17.33 -9.28 3.33
C SER A 68 -15.81 -9.30 3.40
N LEU A 69 -15.26 -8.35 4.14
CA LEU A 69 -13.88 -8.40 4.60
C LEU A 69 -13.85 -9.16 5.91
N ILE A 70 -13.00 -10.19 5.96
CA ILE A 70 -12.85 -11.07 7.12
C ILE A 70 -11.41 -10.92 7.61
N MET A 71 -11.27 -10.44 8.83
CA MET A 71 -9.99 -10.35 9.51
C MET A 71 -9.89 -11.42 10.60
N ILE A 72 -8.74 -12.05 10.66
CA ILE A 72 -8.38 -12.99 11.73
C ILE A 72 -7.05 -12.49 12.29
N ARG A 73 -7.02 -12.25 13.60
CA ARG A 73 -5.78 -11.99 14.32
C ARG A 73 -5.24 -13.31 14.85
N ASP A 74 -4.08 -13.68 14.36
CA ASP A 74 -3.43 -14.94 14.70
C ASP A 74 -2.54 -14.75 15.94
N ASP A 75 -2.32 -15.83 16.70
CA ASP A 75 -1.52 -15.78 17.92
C ASP A 75 -0.04 -15.99 17.59
N PRO A 76 0.82 -14.96 17.69
CA PRO A 76 2.21 -15.06 17.32
C PRO A 76 2.96 -16.13 18.12
N LYS A 77 2.47 -16.53 19.30
CA LYS A 77 3.08 -17.58 20.14
C LYS A 77 2.88 -18.99 19.60
N GLU A 78 1.94 -19.18 18.67
CA GLU A 78 1.71 -20.47 18.01
C GLU A 78 2.65 -20.72 16.83
N PHE A 79 3.43 -19.70 16.44
CA PHE A 79 4.35 -19.74 15.31
C PHE A 79 5.80 -19.62 15.82
N ASN A 80 6.75 -20.34 15.21
CA ASN A 80 8.17 -20.16 15.50
C ASN A 80 8.71 -18.98 14.70
N LEU A 81 8.32 -17.77 15.12
CA LEU A 81 8.67 -16.55 14.41
C LEU A 81 10.14 -16.18 14.61
N ILE A 82 10.81 -15.75 13.52
CA ILE A 82 12.14 -15.17 13.61
C ILE A 82 12.10 -13.86 14.41
N PRO A 83 13.14 -13.55 15.21
CA PRO A 83 13.20 -12.29 15.92
C PRO A 83 13.22 -11.10 14.96
N TRP A 84 12.49 -10.04 15.31
CA TRP A 84 12.61 -8.74 14.65
C TRP A 84 13.57 -7.84 15.44
N VAL A 85 14.33 -6.97 14.76
CA VAL A 85 15.50 -6.27 15.33
C VAL A 85 15.11 -5.09 16.25
N GLY A 86 13.83 -4.81 16.49
CA GLY A 86 13.41 -3.76 17.44
C GLY A 86 13.07 -4.25 18.85
N GLY A 87 13.38 -5.51 19.18
CA GLY A 87 13.33 -6.05 20.54
C GLY A 87 11.99 -6.69 20.93
N SER A 88 12.00 -7.48 22.01
CA SER A 88 10.84 -8.23 22.50
C SER A 88 9.95 -7.46 23.48
N GLU A 89 10.26 -6.20 23.79
CA GLU A 89 9.58 -5.44 24.85
C GLU A 89 8.09 -5.21 24.55
N ARG A 90 7.74 -5.04 23.28
CA ARG A 90 6.39 -5.01 22.75
C ARG A 90 6.39 -5.97 21.57
N GLY A 91 5.56 -7.01 21.61
CA GLY A 91 5.55 -8.07 20.60
C GLY A 91 5.18 -7.58 19.19
N ILE A 92 4.63 -8.47 18.37
CA ILE A 92 4.07 -8.11 17.05
C ILE A 92 2.63 -8.57 16.97
N ILE A 93 1.85 -7.94 16.10
CA ILE A 93 0.51 -8.42 15.74
C ILE A 93 0.62 -9.17 14.42
N THR A 94 0.38 -10.48 14.43
CA THR A 94 0.21 -11.29 13.21
C THR A 94 -1.26 -11.40 12.88
N ALA A 95 -1.64 -11.06 11.66
CA ALA A 95 -3.04 -11.13 11.24
C ALA A 95 -3.15 -11.35 9.73
N ARG A 96 -4.36 -11.70 9.31
CA ARG A 96 -4.71 -11.85 7.90
C ARG A 96 -6.08 -11.23 7.63
N LEU A 97 -6.16 -10.56 6.49
CA LEU A 97 -7.40 -9.98 5.96
C LEU A 97 -7.71 -10.68 4.65
N GLY A 98 -8.94 -11.14 4.46
CA GLY A 98 -9.34 -11.76 3.21
C GLY A 98 -10.77 -11.45 2.82
N TYR A 99 -11.10 -11.74 1.57
CA TYR A 99 -12.49 -11.71 1.13
C TYR A 99 -13.16 -13.03 1.44
N GLY A 100 -14.35 -12.98 2.03
CA GLY A 100 -15.27 -14.12 1.99
C GLY A 100 -16.10 -14.05 0.72
N LYS A 101 -15.89 -14.97 -0.23
CA LYS A 101 -16.63 -15.05 -1.50
C LYS A 101 -17.63 -16.21 -1.48
N GLU A 102 -18.88 -15.92 -1.81
CA GLU A 102 -19.97 -16.92 -1.89
C GLU A 102 -20.41 -17.22 -3.33
N LYS A 103 -20.09 -16.35 -4.29
CA LYS A 103 -20.47 -16.43 -5.71
C LYS A 103 -19.26 -16.38 -6.63
N ASP A 104 -19.42 -16.72 -7.92
CA ASP A 104 -18.34 -16.73 -8.93
C ASP A 104 -17.09 -17.48 -8.46
N LEU A 105 -17.28 -18.63 -7.84
CA LEU A 105 -16.19 -19.43 -7.32
C LEU A 105 -15.37 -20.00 -8.48
N PRO A 106 -14.04 -20.10 -8.34
CA PRO A 106 -13.21 -20.74 -9.34
C PRO A 106 -13.65 -22.20 -9.54
N THR A 107 -13.51 -22.66 -10.77
CA THR A 107 -13.78 -24.03 -11.19
C THR A 107 -12.47 -24.82 -11.27
N LYS A 108 -12.56 -26.14 -11.14
CA LYS A 108 -11.45 -27.08 -11.33
C LYS A 108 -11.75 -27.92 -12.57
N ILE A 109 -10.76 -28.08 -13.44
CA ILE A 109 -10.84 -29.02 -14.56
C ILE A 109 -10.33 -30.37 -14.05
N ASP A 110 -11.16 -31.41 -14.14
CA ASP A 110 -10.76 -32.77 -13.74
C ASP A 110 -9.84 -33.45 -14.77
N ALA A 111 -9.38 -34.67 -14.47
CA ALA A 111 -8.47 -35.41 -15.34
C ALA A 111 -9.12 -35.81 -16.68
N GLU A 112 -10.44 -35.88 -16.73
CA GLU A 112 -11.23 -36.13 -17.94
C GLU A 112 -11.54 -34.85 -18.75
N GLY A 113 -11.19 -33.67 -18.22
CA GLY A 113 -11.37 -32.38 -18.91
C GLY A 113 -12.69 -31.67 -18.59
N HIS A 114 -13.48 -32.14 -17.62
CA HIS A 114 -14.71 -31.46 -17.20
C HIS A 114 -14.45 -30.36 -16.19
N GLU A 115 -15.13 -29.23 -16.39
CA GLU A 115 -15.09 -28.10 -15.47
C GLU A 115 -16.10 -28.31 -14.32
N ASN A 116 -15.59 -28.51 -13.10
CA ASN A 116 -16.37 -28.69 -11.88
C ASN A 116 -16.23 -27.47 -10.96
N GLY A 117 -17.34 -26.86 -10.55
CA GLY A 117 -17.34 -25.75 -9.58
C GLY A 117 -16.97 -26.20 -8.16
N ILE A 118 -16.43 -25.28 -7.36
CA ILE A 118 -16.28 -25.51 -5.91
C ILE A 118 -17.68 -25.54 -5.27
N ALA A 119 -18.03 -26.65 -4.63
CA ALA A 119 -19.24 -26.77 -3.83
C ALA A 119 -18.98 -26.23 -2.42
N LEU A 120 -19.63 -25.12 -2.05
CA LEU A 120 -19.65 -24.61 -0.67
C LEU A 120 -20.87 -25.16 0.06
N ASP A 121 -20.70 -25.57 1.32
CA ASP A 121 -21.84 -25.93 2.17
C ASP A 121 -22.63 -24.68 2.57
N LYS A 122 -23.74 -24.44 1.88
CA LYS A 122 -24.66 -23.33 2.14
C LYS A 122 -25.28 -23.39 3.54
N SER A 123 -25.40 -24.58 4.14
CA SER A 123 -25.96 -24.74 5.49
C SER A 123 -25.01 -24.20 6.57
N ARG A 124 -23.70 -24.25 6.29
CA ARG A 124 -22.63 -23.76 7.16
C ARG A 124 -22.17 -22.34 6.84
N LYS A 125 -22.77 -21.70 5.83
CA LYS A 125 -22.36 -20.39 5.30
C LYS A 125 -20.87 -20.35 4.96
N GLU A 126 -20.36 -21.42 4.36
CA GLU A 126 -18.97 -21.48 3.94
C GLU A 126 -18.69 -20.41 2.88
N LYS A 127 -17.50 -19.82 2.96
CA LYS A 127 -17.02 -18.80 2.03
C LYS A 127 -15.62 -19.18 1.56
N LEU A 128 -15.34 -18.95 0.28
CA LEU A 128 -13.96 -19.05 -0.21
C LEU A 128 -13.17 -17.85 0.31
N TYR A 129 -12.07 -18.11 1.01
CA TYR A 129 -11.27 -17.10 1.69
C TYR A 129 -9.94 -16.83 0.97
N PHE A 130 -9.70 -15.58 0.60
CA PHE A 130 -8.46 -15.13 -0.06
C PHE A 130 -7.65 -14.24 0.90
N PRO A 131 -6.76 -14.80 1.74
CA PRO A 131 -6.04 -14.04 2.76
C PRO A 131 -4.83 -13.30 2.23
N THR A 132 -4.71 -12.03 2.59
CA THR A 132 -3.47 -11.26 2.61
C THR A 132 -2.94 -11.22 4.05
N HIS A 133 -1.71 -11.67 4.25
CA HIS A 133 -1.06 -11.64 5.56
C HIS A 133 -0.43 -10.27 5.84
N PHE A 134 -0.46 -9.85 7.09
CA PHE A 134 0.25 -8.66 7.54
C PHE A 134 0.78 -8.80 8.96
N VAL A 135 1.83 -8.04 9.25
CA VAL A 135 2.45 -7.92 10.58
C VAL A 135 2.44 -6.45 10.98
N VAL A 136 1.96 -6.13 12.18
CA VAL A 136 2.09 -4.79 12.77
C VAL A 136 3.25 -4.80 13.75
N PHE A 137 4.19 -3.88 13.53
CA PHE A 137 5.36 -3.67 14.37
C PHE A 137 5.08 -2.58 15.43
N PRO A 138 5.75 -2.64 16.61
CA PRO A 138 5.55 -1.69 17.71
C PRO A 138 5.69 -0.20 17.38
N ASN A 139 6.43 0.14 16.33
CA ASN A 139 6.59 1.50 15.86
C ASN A 139 5.44 1.97 14.93
N GLY A 140 4.35 1.21 14.83
CA GLY A 140 3.19 1.56 14.02
C GLY A 140 3.38 1.29 12.52
N ILE A 141 4.40 0.52 12.13
CA ILE A 141 4.57 0.04 10.76
C ILE A 141 3.75 -1.24 10.53
N ILE A 142 3.11 -1.35 9.37
CA ILE A 142 2.52 -2.59 8.86
C ILE A 142 3.37 -3.08 7.70
N GLY A 143 3.89 -4.31 7.80
CA GLY A 143 4.34 -5.08 6.65
C GLY A 143 3.20 -5.93 6.11
N MET A 144 2.82 -5.76 4.85
CA MET A 144 1.66 -6.43 4.25
C MET A 144 2.07 -7.13 2.94
N GLU A 145 1.71 -8.41 2.83
CA GLU A 145 1.83 -9.17 1.60
C GLU A 145 0.99 -8.53 0.48
N ARG A 146 1.44 -8.67 -0.77
CA ARG A 146 0.63 -8.36 -1.94
C ARG A 146 0.68 -9.49 -2.95
N TYR A 147 -0.49 -9.96 -3.32
CA TYR A 147 -0.71 -10.86 -4.45
C TYR A 147 -2.01 -10.47 -5.17
N ARG A 148 -2.24 -11.05 -6.36
CA ARG A 148 -3.28 -10.59 -7.28
C ARG A 148 -4.70 -10.65 -6.71
N ASP A 149 -5.01 -11.72 -5.98
CA ASP A 149 -6.39 -12.07 -5.62
C ASP A 149 -6.75 -11.70 -4.16
N GLY A 150 -5.79 -11.17 -3.39
CA GLY A 150 -5.98 -10.79 -1.99
C GLY A 150 -6.40 -9.32 -1.77
N PRO A 151 -6.88 -8.96 -0.57
CA PRO A 151 -7.06 -7.57 -0.18
C PRO A 151 -5.77 -6.75 -0.27
N LYS A 152 -5.90 -5.46 -0.58
CA LYS A 152 -4.82 -4.48 -0.61
C LYS A 152 -4.90 -3.58 0.64
N SER A 153 -3.96 -2.65 0.74
CA SER A 153 -3.90 -1.68 1.86
C SER A 153 -5.19 -0.88 2.03
N TYR A 154 -5.86 -0.49 0.93
CA TYR A 154 -7.11 0.28 1.03
C TYR A 154 -8.22 -0.50 1.75
N GLN A 155 -8.29 -1.83 1.59
CA GLN A 155 -9.27 -2.68 2.27
C GLN A 155 -8.92 -2.83 3.74
N LEU A 156 -7.63 -2.93 4.06
CA LEU A 156 -7.18 -2.93 5.45
C LEU A 156 -7.53 -1.59 6.12
N LYS A 157 -7.26 -0.47 5.46
CA LYS A 157 -7.67 0.88 5.88
C LYS A 157 -9.18 0.97 6.11
N TYR A 158 -9.98 0.50 5.15
CA TYR A 158 -11.44 0.45 5.26
C TYR A 158 -11.87 -0.37 6.48
N PHE A 159 -11.32 -1.58 6.60
CA PHE A 159 -11.65 -2.50 7.69
C PHE A 159 -11.33 -1.88 9.05
N LEU A 160 -10.11 -1.38 9.23
CA LEU A 160 -9.66 -0.79 10.51
C LEU A 160 -10.52 0.41 10.89
N SER A 161 -10.81 1.31 9.94
CA SER A 161 -11.70 2.45 10.21
C SER A 161 -13.08 1.98 10.65
N LYS A 162 -13.70 1.10 9.85
CA LYS A 162 -15.08 0.68 10.08
C LYS A 162 -15.24 -0.16 11.34
N TYR A 163 -14.29 -1.06 11.61
CA TYR A 163 -14.32 -1.94 12.79
C TYR A 163 -14.10 -1.15 14.08
N LEU A 164 -13.03 -0.36 14.12
CA LEU A 164 -12.56 0.25 15.35
C LEU A 164 -13.37 1.50 15.70
N PHE A 165 -13.89 2.21 14.71
CA PHE A 165 -14.55 3.50 14.93
C PHE A 165 -16.00 3.56 14.43
N GLY A 166 -16.49 2.53 13.74
CA GLY A 166 -17.83 2.52 13.16
C GLY A 166 -18.00 3.40 11.91
N ASP A 167 -16.96 4.12 11.49
CA ASP A 167 -16.99 5.07 10.37
C ASP A 167 -15.78 4.91 9.43
N LEU A 168 -15.85 5.48 8.24
CA LEU A 168 -14.82 5.38 7.20
C LEU A 168 -13.84 6.55 7.26
N GLY A 169 -12.63 6.34 6.73
CA GLY A 169 -11.67 7.44 6.52
C GLY A 169 -11.05 8.00 7.81
N ILE A 170 -11.00 7.20 8.88
CA ILE A 170 -10.37 7.59 10.16
C ILE A 170 -8.94 7.11 10.23
N VAL A 171 -8.71 5.86 9.84
CA VAL A 171 -7.39 5.27 9.71
C VAL A 171 -6.88 5.51 8.30
N GLU A 172 -5.60 5.86 8.18
CA GLU A 172 -4.85 5.93 6.93
C GLU A 172 -3.63 5.00 7.01
N LEU A 173 -3.24 4.47 5.84
CA LEU A 173 -2.03 3.67 5.69
C LEU A 173 -1.10 4.42 4.73
N MET A 174 -0.20 5.22 5.29
CA MET A 174 0.78 5.98 4.52
C MET A 174 1.87 5.03 4.04
N GLU A 175 2.08 4.95 2.73
CA GLU A 175 3.17 4.15 2.16
C GLU A 175 4.54 4.62 2.67
N VAL A 176 5.42 3.67 2.99
CA VAL A 176 6.80 3.96 3.40
C VAL A 176 7.70 4.00 2.16
N TYR A 177 8.39 5.11 1.98
CA TYR A 177 9.30 5.34 0.85
C TYR A 177 10.71 5.64 1.35
N ASP A 178 11.70 5.26 0.57
CA ASP A 178 13.05 5.79 0.76
C ASP A 178 13.12 7.24 0.24
N LYS A 179 13.33 8.21 1.15
CA LYS A 179 13.49 9.64 0.79
C LYS A 179 14.89 9.98 0.25
N GLU A 180 15.82 9.03 0.14
CA GLU A 180 17.15 9.29 -0.44
C GLU A 180 17.07 9.84 -1.86
N PHE A 181 16.07 9.47 -2.63
CA PHE A 181 15.93 10.00 -3.98
C PHE A 181 15.70 11.53 -3.99
N ILE A 182 14.93 12.11 -3.05
CA ILE A 182 14.73 13.57 -3.00
C ILE A 182 16.07 14.22 -2.69
N LYS A 183 16.83 13.64 -1.75
CA LYS A 183 18.17 14.12 -1.39
C LYS A 183 19.15 14.00 -2.55
N GLU A 184 19.08 12.96 -3.37
CA GLU A 184 19.90 12.81 -4.58
C GLU A 184 19.47 13.75 -5.71
N LEU A 185 18.17 13.95 -5.91
CA LEU A 185 17.63 14.92 -6.85
C LEU A 185 18.08 16.34 -6.49
N LEU A 186 18.09 16.68 -5.20
CA LEU A 186 18.64 17.93 -4.69
C LEU A 186 20.15 18.08 -4.95
N LYS A 187 20.90 16.97 -5.07
CA LYS A 187 22.34 16.98 -5.40
C LYS A 187 22.62 17.01 -6.89
N SER A 188 21.71 16.55 -7.76
CA SER A 188 21.91 16.58 -9.21
C SER A 188 22.00 18.03 -9.72
N PRO A 189 22.92 18.37 -10.63
CA PRO A 189 23.01 19.72 -11.17
C PRO A 189 21.85 20.02 -12.13
N ARG A 190 21.23 19.00 -12.76
CA ARG A 190 20.35 19.17 -13.92
C ARG A 190 19.28 18.08 -14.03
N ILE A 191 18.03 18.49 -14.24
CA ILE A 191 16.89 17.61 -14.53
C ILE A 191 16.47 17.83 -16.00
N VAL A 192 16.30 16.72 -16.73
CA VAL A 192 16.13 16.71 -18.19
C VAL A 192 14.71 16.39 -18.62
N SER A 193 13.99 15.53 -17.89
CA SER A 193 12.58 15.24 -18.20
C SER A 193 11.87 14.52 -17.06
N LEU A 194 10.54 14.64 -17.00
CA LEU A 194 9.67 13.94 -16.07
C LEU A 194 8.56 13.21 -16.85
N TYR A 195 8.24 11.97 -16.47
CA TYR A 195 7.23 11.13 -17.10
C TYR A 195 6.30 10.58 -16.04
N LEU A 196 5.01 10.69 -16.23
CA LEU A 196 3.98 10.14 -15.35
C LEU A 196 3.22 9.06 -16.11
N LYS A 197 3.14 7.84 -15.58
CA LYS A 197 2.35 6.74 -16.14
C LYS A 197 1.16 6.41 -15.26
N MET A 198 0.04 6.12 -15.90
CA MET A 198 -1.21 5.79 -15.23
C MET A 198 -2.08 4.86 -16.08
N ALA A 199 -2.93 4.05 -15.45
CA ALA A 199 -3.91 3.25 -16.15
C ALA A 199 -4.92 4.15 -16.89
N ALA A 200 -5.21 3.86 -18.15
CA ALA A 200 -6.11 4.64 -19.00
C ALA A 200 -7.52 4.75 -18.39
N ALA A 201 -8.06 3.65 -17.86
CA ALA A 201 -9.36 3.66 -17.19
C ALA A 201 -9.40 4.58 -15.95
N LYS A 202 -8.29 4.67 -15.21
CA LYS A 202 -8.18 5.53 -14.02
C LYS A 202 -7.99 7.00 -14.40
N TYR A 203 -7.23 7.26 -15.46
CA TYR A 203 -7.12 8.60 -16.05
C TYR A 203 -8.48 9.12 -16.52
N ILE A 204 -9.25 8.29 -17.25
CA ILE A 204 -10.60 8.65 -17.70
C ILE A 204 -11.51 8.93 -16.51
N TYR A 205 -11.51 8.06 -15.49
CA TYR A 205 -12.26 8.30 -14.25
C TYR A 205 -11.90 9.65 -13.61
N TYR A 206 -10.61 9.98 -13.52
CA TYR A 206 -10.17 11.24 -12.96
C TYR A 206 -10.60 12.45 -13.81
N MET A 207 -10.46 12.37 -15.14
CA MET A 207 -10.93 13.39 -16.08
C MET A 207 -12.43 13.68 -15.91
N GLU A 208 -13.24 12.64 -15.72
CA GLU A 208 -14.70 12.76 -15.62
C GLU A 208 -15.18 13.30 -14.27
N HIS A 209 -14.49 12.98 -13.16
CA HIS A 209 -15.01 13.21 -11.81
C HIS A 209 -14.36 14.38 -11.06
N LYS A 210 -13.15 14.82 -11.44
CA LYS A 210 -12.41 15.87 -10.72
C LYS A 210 -12.33 17.23 -11.45
N ARG A 211 -12.90 17.33 -12.66
CA ARG A 211 -13.04 18.56 -13.50
C ARG A 211 -11.78 19.40 -13.76
N ASN A 212 -10.61 19.08 -13.21
CA ASN A 212 -9.41 19.92 -13.29
C ASN A 212 -8.15 19.23 -13.81
N MET A 213 -8.16 17.96 -14.23
CA MET A 213 -6.95 17.34 -14.76
C MET A 213 -6.38 18.05 -15.98
N GLY A 214 -7.21 18.61 -16.87
CA GLY A 214 -6.71 19.37 -18.02
C GLY A 214 -5.79 20.51 -17.56
N ARG A 215 -6.24 21.28 -16.57
CA ARG A 215 -5.41 22.31 -15.92
C ARG A 215 -4.28 21.72 -15.10
N ASP A 216 -4.51 20.69 -14.30
CA ASP A 216 -3.45 20.13 -13.45
C ASP A 216 -2.35 19.48 -14.31
N SER A 217 -2.67 18.79 -15.39
CA SER A 217 -1.68 18.18 -16.31
C SER A 217 -0.98 19.22 -17.18
N GLU A 218 -1.69 20.26 -17.65
CA GLU A 218 -1.09 21.43 -18.31
C GLU A 218 -0.18 22.22 -17.34
N ASP A 219 -0.60 22.44 -16.10
CA ASP A 219 0.15 23.14 -15.04
C ASP A 219 1.32 22.29 -14.50
N LEU A 220 1.16 20.97 -14.42
CA LEU A 220 2.18 20.05 -13.90
C LEU A 220 3.26 19.74 -14.93
N LEU A 221 2.92 19.53 -16.21
CA LEU A 221 3.87 18.97 -17.19
C LEU A 221 3.88 19.67 -18.56
N ALA A 222 3.05 20.70 -18.76
CA ALA A 222 3.05 21.59 -19.93
C ALA A 222 2.89 20.91 -21.31
N ASN A 223 2.57 19.62 -21.40
CA ASN A 223 2.40 18.89 -22.65
C ASN A 223 1.31 17.83 -22.58
N PHE A 224 0.72 17.56 -23.75
CA PHE A 224 -0.39 16.64 -23.97
C PHE A 224 -0.09 15.19 -23.53
N PRO A 225 -1.10 14.46 -23.01
CA PRO A 225 -0.99 13.03 -22.72
C PRO A 225 -0.76 12.22 -24.01
N TYR A 226 0.22 11.32 -23.98
CA TYR A 226 0.46 10.34 -25.03
C TYR A 226 -0.12 8.99 -24.62
N LEU A 227 -0.99 8.42 -25.46
CA LEU A 227 -1.47 7.06 -25.27
C LEU A 227 -0.36 6.10 -25.74
N LEU A 228 0.33 5.43 -24.81
CA LEU A 228 1.40 4.48 -25.16
C LEU A 228 0.85 3.09 -25.52
N LYS A 229 -0.25 2.68 -24.88
CA LYS A 229 -0.94 1.38 -25.03
C LYS A 229 -2.44 1.56 -24.75
N PRO A 230 -3.31 0.60 -25.15
CA PRO A 230 -4.77 0.72 -24.95
C PRO A 230 -5.17 1.02 -23.49
N ASP A 231 -4.38 0.51 -22.54
CA ASP A 231 -4.69 0.56 -21.11
C ASP A 231 -3.79 1.49 -20.29
N VAL A 232 -2.83 2.21 -20.91
CA VAL A 232 -1.85 3.04 -20.20
C VAL A 232 -1.65 4.39 -20.88
N ILE A 233 -1.75 5.44 -20.07
CA ILE A 233 -1.50 6.83 -20.47
C ILE A 233 -0.17 7.29 -19.87
N GLU A 234 0.67 7.90 -20.71
CA GLU A 234 1.88 8.59 -20.28
C GLU A 234 1.70 10.09 -20.48
N ILE A 235 1.89 10.85 -19.40
CA ILE A 235 1.98 12.31 -19.46
C ILE A 235 3.45 12.67 -19.31
N ARG A 236 4.00 13.36 -20.31
CA ARG A 236 5.44 13.65 -20.38
C ARG A 236 5.67 15.14 -20.34
N ALA A 237 6.39 15.63 -19.33
CA ALA A 237 7.05 16.92 -19.46
C ALA A 237 8.24 16.75 -20.40
N LEU A 238 8.01 16.97 -21.69
CA LEU A 238 9.08 17.05 -22.67
C LEU A 238 9.79 18.38 -22.51
N VAL A 239 10.95 18.28 -21.88
CA VAL A 239 11.86 19.39 -21.73
C VAL A 239 12.98 19.20 -22.75
N ASP A 240 13.10 20.14 -23.69
CA ASP A 240 14.23 20.09 -24.62
C ASP A 240 15.51 20.40 -23.85
N GLY A 241 16.21 19.34 -23.41
CA GLY A 241 17.46 19.44 -22.65
C GLY A 241 18.59 20.17 -23.39
N ARG A 242 18.48 20.36 -24.72
CA ARG A 242 19.45 21.13 -25.53
C ARG A 242 19.27 22.64 -25.32
N ILE A 243 18.08 23.10 -24.97
CA ILE A 243 17.77 24.52 -24.74
C ILE A 243 17.73 24.79 -23.23
N LYS A 244 18.76 25.46 -22.69
CA LYS A 244 18.87 25.80 -21.25
C LYS A 244 17.59 26.42 -20.66
N LYS A 245 16.87 27.25 -21.43
CA LYS A 245 15.64 27.94 -21.00
C LYS A 245 14.40 27.05 -20.90
N LYS A 246 14.40 25.87 -21.53
CA LYS A 246 13.25 24.96 -21.45
C LYS A 246 13.33 24.02 -20.25
N ARG A 247 14.52 23.80 -19.68
CA ARG A 247 14.83 22.85 -18.58
C ARG A 247 13.93 23.02 -17.34
N LEU A 248 13.62 21.92 -16.64
CA LEU A 248 12.91 21.96 -15.36
C LEU A 248 13.87 22.35 -14.23
N SER A 249 13.46 23.29 -13.38
CA SER A 249 14.17 23.58 -12.14
C SER A 249 13.87 22.51 -11.08
N LYS A 250 14.75 22.40 -10.08
CA LYS A 250 14.58 21.48 -8.95
C LYS A 250 13.28 21.76 -8.20
N ASP A 251 13.01 23.02 -7.90
CA ASP A 251 11.84 23.43 -7.13
C ASP A 251 10.54 23.13 -7.86
N VAL A 252 10.53 23.28 -9.19
CA VAL A 252 9.39 22.89 -10.03
C VAL A 252 9.17 21.38 -9.97
N VAL A 253 10.23 20.57 -10.06
CA VAL A 253 10.10 19.10 -9.98
C VAL A 253 9.65 18.65 -8.59
N ILE A 254 10.15 19.27 -7.52
CA ILE A 254 9.70 18.99 -6.14
C ILE A 254 8.22 19.33 -5.98
N SER A 255 7.79 20.49 -6.48
CA SER A 255 6.38 20.89 -6.46
C SER A 255 5.49 19.92 -7.25
N ILE A 256 5.92 19.53 -8.45
CA ILE A 256 5.20 18.54 -9.28
C ILE A 256 5.12 17.18 -8.57
N ILE A 257 6.22 16.69 -7.99
CA ILE A 257 6.22 15.43 -7.23
C ILE A 257 5.27 15.52 -6.04
N GLY A 258 5.27 16.63 -5.29
CA GLY A 258 4.35 16.85 -4.17
C GLY A 258 2.90 16.77 -4.62
N ARG A 259 2.53 17.49 -5.68
CA ARG A 259 1.16 17.47 -6.24
C ARG A 259 0.77 16.10 -6.79
N ILE A 260 1.68 15.39 -7.47
CA ILE A 260 1.41 14.03 -7.97
C ILE A 260 1.22 13.06 -6.80
N LYS A 261 1.97 13.20 -5.71
CA LYS A 261 1.76 12.41 -4.49
C LYS A 261 0.40 12.68 -3.87
N GLU A 262 -0.02 13.94 -3.76
CA GLU A 262 -1.37 14.29 -3.27
C GLU A 262 -2.46 13.64 -4.13
N ILE A 263 -2.32 13.67 -5.46
CA ILE A 263 -3.25 13.03 -6.40
C ILE A 263 -3.26 11.50 -6.22
N ASP A 264 -2.09 10.88 -6.06
CA ASP A 264 -1.99 9.44 -5.84
C ASP A 264 -2.50 9.01 -4.46
N GLU A 265 -2.27 9.81 -3.42
CA GLU A 265 -2.81 9.60 -2.07
C GLU A 265 -4.33 9.66 -2.07
N GLU A 266 -4.91 10.60 -2.82
CA GLU A 266 -6.37 10.74 -2.90
C GLU A 266 -7.03 9.62 -3.73
N LEU A 267 -6.36 9.12 -4.78
CA LEU A 267 -7.04 8.35 -5.83
C LEU A 267 -6.35 7.03 -6.23
N GLY A 268 -5.09 6.83 -5.87
CA GLY A 268 -4.31 5.63 -6.20
C GLY A 268 -4.20 5.37 -7.69
N ILE A 269 -4.11 6.43 -8.50
CA ILE A 269 -4.15 6.37 -9.96
C ILE A 269 -2.78 6.37 -10.63
N VAL A 270 -1.72 6.70 -9.89
CA VAL A 270 -0.38 6.83 -10.44
C VAL A 270 0.32 5.47 -10.39
N GLU A 271 0.71 4.98 -11.56
CA GLU A 271 1.43 3.69 -11.66
C GLU A 271 2.93 3.86 -11.51
N ASP A 272 3.47 4.90 -12.15
CA ASP A 272 4.90 5.19 -12.13
C ASP A 272 5.15 6.68 -12.43
N LEU A 273 6.27 7.20 -11.95
CA LEU A 273 6.74 8.55 -12.21
C LEU A 273 8.24 8.46 -12.39
N VAL A 274 8.76 8.82 -13.56
CA VAL A 274 10.18 8.68 -13.88
C VAL A 274 10.80 10.06 -14.02
N VAL A 275 11.91 10.29 -13.31
CA VAL A 275 12.76 11.47 -13.51
C VAL A 275 14.00 11.07 -14.28
N LYS A 276 14.31 11.79 -15.36
CA LYS A 276 15.60 11.72 -16.04
C LYS A 276 16.47 12.91 -15.62
N TYR A 277 17.66 12.64 -15.08
CA TYR A 277 18.57 13.66 -14.54
C TYR A 277 20.02 13.40 -14.95
N GLU A 278 20.85 14.42 -14.88
CA GLU A 278 22.31 14.31 -15.09
C GLU A 278 22.99 14.00 -13.76
N ASP A 279 23.80 12.94 -13.71
CA ASP A 279 24.58 12.59 -12.52
C ASP A 279 25.66 13.67 -12.25
N PRO A 280 25.74 14.22 -11.01
CA PRO A 280 26.73 15.25 -10.68
C PRO A 280 28.18 14.81 -10.84
N LYS A 281 28.47 13.51 -10.68
CA LYS A 281 29.81 12.94 -10.68
C LYS A 281 30.21 12.45 -12.06
N THR A 282 29.30 11.79 -12.77
CA THR A 282 29.62 11.14 -14.06
C THR A 282 29.16 11.95 -15.27
N HIS A 283 28.33 12.97 -15.09
CA HIS A 283 27.67 13.73 -16.17
C HIS A 283 26.80 12.89 -17.12
N GLU A 284 26.51 11.63 -16.77
CA GLU A 284 25.66 10.76 -17.55
C GLU A 284 24.18 11.02 -17.24
N LEU A 285 23.32 10.79 -18.23
CA LEU A 285 21.87 10.82 -18.03
C LEU A 285 21.42 9.51 -17.39
N LYS A 286 20.84 9.63 -16.19
CA LYS A 286 20.23 8.53 -15.46
C LYS A 286 18.72 8.70 -15.41
N GLU A 287 18.02 7.58 -15.37
CA GLU A 287 16.58 7.52 -15.15
C GLU A 287 16.33 6.94 -13.76
N ARG A 288 15.32 7.46 -13.06
CA ARG A 288 14.92 6.96 -11.76
C ARG A 288 13.41 7.00 -11.62
N HIS A 289 12.86 5.87 -11.22
CA HIS A 289 11.46 5.67 -10.99
C HIS A 289 11.12 6.06 -9.54
N ILE A 290 10.31 7.09 -9.38
CA ILE A 290 9.97 7.75 -8.12
C ILE A 290 9.12 6.83 -7.24
N PHE A 291 8.21 6.05 -7.83
CA PHE A 291 7.36 5.10 -7.10
C PHE A 291 7.98 3.69 -6.98
N GLU A 292 9.11 3.41 -7.64
CA GLU A 292 9.86 2.16 -7.45
C GLU A 292 10.71 2.17 -6.18
N ASN A 293 10.93 3.33 -5.53
CA ASN A 293 11.60 3.42 -4.21
C ASN A 293 10.63 3.28 -3.02
N LYS A 294 9.47 2.65 -3.23
CA LYS A 294 8.69 2.11 -2.12
C LYS A 294 9.58 1.09 -1.42
N LEU A 295 9.61 1.10 -0.09
CA LEU A 295 10.27 0.05 0.66
C LEU A 295 9.46 -1.23 0.45
N ILE A 296 9.86 -2.01 -0.56
CA ILE A 296 9.24 -3.26 -0.97
C ILE A 296 10.34 -4.31 -0.98
N SER A 297 10.08 -5.44 -0.34
CA SER A 297 10.93 -6.62 -0.48
C SER A 297 10.19 -7.72 -1.22
N VAL A 298 10.89 -8.45 -2.09
CA VAL A 298 10.36 -9.63 -2.77
C VAL A 298 10.93 -10.86 -2.07
N LYS A 299 10.05 -11.69 -1.52
CA LYS A 299 10.42 -12.89 -0.77
C LYS A 299 9.87 -14.14 -1.43
N LYS A 300 10.67 -15.19 -1.41
CA LYS A 300 10.22 -16.56 -1.73
C LYS A 300 9.56 -17.14 -0.49
N VAL A 301 8.30 -17.53 -0.65
CA VAL A 301 7.46 -18.07 0.42
C VAL A 301 7.08 -19.50 0.08
N VAL A 302 7.07 -20.37 1.07
CA VAL A 302 6.65 -21.76 0.97
C VAL A 302 5.14 -21.81 0.71
N ARG A 303 4.73 -22.65 -0.26
CA ARG A 303 3.31 -22.92 -0.48
C ARG A 303 2.73 -23.78 0.63
N ALA A 304 1.48 -23.52 0.97
CA ALA A 304 0.71 -24.43 1.80
C ALA A 304 0.57 -25.77 1.09
N ARG A 305 0.66 -26.88 1.84
CA ARG A 305 0.49 -28.22 1.29
C ARG A 305 -0.90 -28.32 0.63
N GLU A 306 -0.98 -28.98 -0.51
CA GLU A 306 -2.23 -29.32 -1.24
C GLU A 306 -2.94 -28.18 -2.00
N GLU A 307 -2.48 -26.92 -1.93
CA GLU A 307 -3.10 -25.78 -2.62
C GLU A 307 -2.09 -24.88 -3.37
N LEU A 308 -2.16 -24.86 -4.70
CA LEU A 308 -1.15 -24.24 -5.58
C LEU A 308 -0.91 -22.72 -5.37
N SER A 309 -1.89 -21.98 -4.85
CA SER A 309 -1.82 -20.52 -4.73
C SER A 309 -1.64 -20.01 -3.30
N ARG A 310 -1.86 -20.88 -2.30
CA ARG A 310 -1.86 -20.52 -0.88
C ARG A 310 -0.44 -20.63 -0.33
N VAL A 311 -0.10 -19.70 0.56
CA VAL A 311 1.19 -19.70 1.27
C VAL A 311 1.02 -20.26 2.67
N ASP A 312 2.09 -20.84 3.19
CA ASP A 312 2.18 -21.16 4.61
C ASP A 312 2.19 -19.87 5.43
N SER A 313 1.31 -19.75 6.43
CA SER A 313 1.14 -18.51 7.18
C SER A 313 2.35 -18.21 8.08
N GLU A 314 2.95 -19.23 8.70
CA GLU A 314 4.16 -19.07 9.53
C GLU A 314 5.32 -18.55 8.69
N ASP A 315 5.58 -19.18 7.54
CA ASP A 315 6.62 -18.74 6.63
C ASP A 315 6.33 -17.34 6.08
N MET A 316 5.08 -17.01 5.72
CA MET A 316 4.73 -15.66 5.27
C MET A 316 4.98 -14.60 6.34
N TYR A 317 4.61 -14.84 7.61
CA TYR A 317 4.91 -13.91 8.70
C TYR A 317 6.43 -13.75 8.89
N ASN A 318 7.19 -14.85 8.84
CA ASN A 318 8.64 -14.82 8.88
C ASN A 318 9.24 -14.01 7.73
N LYS A 319 8.71 -14.14 6.51
CA LYS A 319 9.15 -13.35 5.37
C LYS A 319 8.82 -11.87 5.48
N ILE A 320 7.71 -11.50 6.13
CA ILE A 320 7.40 -10.11 6.45
C ILE A 320 8.39 -9.55 7.48
N ILE A 321 8.71 -10.30 8.52
CA ILE A 321 9.69 -9.90 9.54
C ILE A 321 11.10 -9.78 8.92
N GLU A 322 11.48 -10.73 8.07
CA GLU A 322 12.75 -10.72 7.34
C GLU A 322 12.87 -9.48 6.46
N ALA A 323 11.83 -9.19 5.67
CA ALA A 323 11.77 -7.99 4.83
C ALA A 323 11.83 -6.69 5.65
N TYR A 324 11.21 -6.67 6.83
CA TYR A 324 11.28 -5.51 7.72
C TYR A 324 12.70 -5.31 8.25
N ASN A 325 13.34 -6.38 8.71
CA ASN A 325 14.70 -6.33 9.24
C ASN A 325 15.72 -5.89 8.18
N GLU A 326 15.55 -6.30 6.92
CA GLU A 326 16.38 -5.86 5.78
C GLU A 326 16.28 -4.37 5.49
N LEU A 327 15.06 -3.81 5.61
CA LEU A 327 14.77 -2.40 5.29
C LEU A 327 14.68 -1.53 6.55
N LYS A 328 15.17 -2.04 7.69
CA LYS A 328 14.94 -1.43 9.01
C LYS A 328 15.51 -0.01 9.07
N ASP A 329 16.74 0.17 8.60
CA ASP A 329 17.43 1.45 8.69
C ASP A 329 16.72 2.53 7.86
N GLU A 330 16.22 2.16 6.68
CA GLU A 330 15.43 3.03 5.81
C GLU A 330 14.05 3.34 6.41
N ILE A 331 13.39 2.35 7.01
CA ILE A 331 12.12 2.53 7.72
C ILE A 331 12.31 3.47 8.93
N GLU A 332 13.34 3.27 9.75
CA GLU A 332 13.62 4.13 10.91
C GLU A 332 13.94 5.56 10.48
N LYS A 333 14.70 5.73 9.39
CA LYS A 333 14.97 7.04 8.81
C LYS A 333 13.70 7.71 8.32
N PHE A 334 12.83 6.97 7.63
CA PHE A 334 11.52 7.48 7.23
C PHE A 334 10.69 7.91 8.45
N LEU A 335 10.66 7.12 9.52
CA LEU A 335 9.90 7.44 10.73
C LEU A 335 10.37 8.74 11.37
N LYS A 336 11.68 8.93 11.56
CA LYS A 336 12.28 10.15 12.12
C LYS A 336 12.00 11.40 11.28
N GLU A 337 11.83 11.24 9.97
CA GLU A 337 11.52 12.35 9.06
C GLU A 337 10.02 12.67 8.96
N ASN A 338 9.16 11.90 9.63
CA ASN A 338 7.70 12.08 9.65
C ASN A 338 7.12 11.95 11.08
N GLU A 339 7.95 12.21 12.09
CA GLU A 339 7.55 12.62 13.45
C GLU A 339 7.48 14.15 13.48
#